data_AF-K9BPC2-F1
#
_entry.id   AF-K9BPC2-F1
#
_cell.length_a   1.000
_cell.length_b   1.000
_cell.length_c   1.000
_cell.angle_alpha   90.00
_cell.angle_beta   90.00
_cell.angle_gamma   90.00
#
_symmetry.space_group_name_H-M   'P 1'
#
loop_
_entity.id
_entity.type
_entity.pdbx_description
1 polymer ?
#
loop_
_entity_poly.entity_id
_entity_poly.type
_entity_poly.pdbx_seq_one_letter_code
_entity_poly.pdbx_strand_id
1 'polypeptide(L)'
;MKKLNLSIIALTLFCSPTYANTDPLKGCTAKKRNIEIQLKHAMLRGNKHEIQGLENALHQNINNCDDADLKAQRTQKVLEKQRKVEKLKVELQQQLAQGDQSKILKKQNKLSKAQDELKQARNELER
;
A
#
# COMPACT_ATOMS: atom_id res chain seq x y z
N MET A 1 12.33 -42.08 58.85
CA MET A 1 10.95 -42.57 58.59
C MET A 1 10.23 -41.54 57.74
N LYS A 2 9.60 -42.04 56.67
CA LYS A 2 8.86 -41.42 55.56
C LYS A 2 8.28 -40.00 55.73
N LYS A 3 8.17 -39.32 54.57
CA LYS A 3 7.10 -38.43 54.05
C LYS A 3 7.69 -37.06 53.63
N LEU A 4 7.37 -36.43 52.51
CA LEU A 4 6.45 -36.71 51.40
C LEU A 4 6.86 -35.74 50.27
N ASN A 5 7.07 -36.26 49.06
CA ASN A 5 7.30 -35.43 47.87
C ASN A 5 6.00 -34.68 47.55
N LEU A 6 5.99 -33.35 47.63
CA LEU A 6 4.89 -32.53 47.15
C LEU A 6 5.29 -31.89 45.83
N SER A 7 4.99 -32.60 44.75
CA SER A 7 5.07 -32.09 43.38
C SER A 7 3.94 -31.07 43.19
N ILE A 8 4.28 -29.78 43.13
CA ILE A 8 3.33 -28.71 42.80
C ILE A 8 3.27 -28.63 41.27
N ILE A 9 2.23 -29.25 40.71
CA ILE A 9 1.88 -29.10 39.29
C ILE A 9 1.31 -27.69 39.14
N ALA A 10 2.14 -26.76 38.66
CA ALA A 10 1.71 -25.44 38.24
C ALA A 10 0.89 -25.57 36.94
N LEU A 11 -0.44 -25.57 37.06
CA LEU A 11 -1.35 -25.49 35.92
C LEU A 11 -1.29 -24.05 35.36
N THR A 12 -0.37 -23.81 34.43
CA THR A 12 -0.30 -22.56 33.67
C THR A 12 -1.49 -22.50 32.72
N LEU A 13 -2.48 -21.69 33.09
CA LEU A 13 -3.61 -21.36 32.22
C LEU A 13 -3.07 -20.51 31.06
N PHE A 14 -2.76 -21.17 29.95
CA PHE A 14 -2.36 -20.52 28.70
C PHE A 14 -3.60 -19.85 28.09
N CYS A 15 -3.86 -18.60 28.50
CA CYS A 15 -4.83 -17.74 27.83
C CYS A 15 -4.21 -17.30 26.51
N SER A 16 -4.40 -18.08 25.46
CA SER A 16 -4.01 -17.68 24.10
C SER A 16 -4.89 -16.51 23.68
N PRO A 17 -4.33 -15.32 23.36
CA PRO A 17 -5.12 -14.26 22.77
C PRO A 17 -5.63 -14.76 21.41
N THR A 18 -6.94 -14.89 21.28
CA THR A 18 -7.58 -15.09 19.99
C THR A 18 -7.39 -13.81 19.19
N TYR A 19 -6.38 -13.79 18.32
CA TYR A 19 -6.30 -12.76 17.28
C TYR A 19 -7.52 -12.94 16.39
N ALA A 20 -8.53 -12.10 16.58
CA ALA A 20 -9.63 -12.00 15.65
C ALA A 20 -9.04 -11.62 14.29
N ASN A 21 -9.05 -12.55 13.33
CA ASN A 21 -8.71 -12.29 11.94
C ASN A 21 -9.83 -11.43 11.35
N THR A 22 -9.81 -10.13 11.61
CA THR A 22 -10.57 -9.19 10.81
C THR A 22 -9.87 -9.10 9.46
N ASP A 23 -10.52 -9.56 8.40
CA ASP A 23 -10.00 -9.37 7.05
C ASP A 23 -9.65 -7.90 6.84
N PRO A 24 -8.49 -7.59 6.21
CA PRO A 24 -8.14 -6.22 5.93
C PRO A 24 -9.22 -5.59 5.06
N LEU A 25 -9.67 -4.39 5.44
CA LEU A 25 -10.61 -3.60 4.62
C LEU A 25 -10.05 -3.48 3.20
N LYS A 26 -10.92 -3.67 2.20
CA LYS A 26 -10.59 -3.50 0.78
C LYS A 26 -11.49 -2.47 0.10
N GLY A 27 -11.11 -2.08 -1.12
CA GLY A 27 -11.97 -1.29 -2.01
C GLY A 27 -12.34 0.09 -1.45
N CYS A 28 -13.59 0.48 -1.65
CA CYS A 28 -14.16 1.76 -1.24
C CYS A 28 -14.13 1.96 0.28
N THR A 29 -14.29 0.89 1.06
CA THR A 29 -14.23 0.95 2.53
C THR A 29 -12.80 1.20 3.01
N ALA A 30 -11.81 0.54 2.41
CA ALA A 30 -10.40 0.83 2.68
C ALA A 30 -10.02 2.26 2.30
N LYS A 31 -10.49 2.72 1.14
CA LYS A 31 -10.26 4.07 0.64
C LYS A 31 -10.85 5.12 1.60
N LYS A 32 -12.10 4.93 2.05
CA LYS A 32 -12.74 5.76 3.09
C LYS A 32 -11.86 5.83 4.34
N ARG A 33 -11.44 4.67 4.86
CA ARG A 33 -10.65 4.61 6.09
C ARG A 33 -9.32 5.34 5.97
N ASN A 34 -8.66 5.24 4.81
CA ASN A 34 -7.42 5.96 4.53
C ASN A 34 -7.64 7.48 4.47
N ILE A 35 -8.77 7.96 3.94
CA ILE A 35 -9.11 9.38 3.93
C ILE A 35 -9.36 9.88 5.35
N GLU A 36 -10.10 9.13 6.18
CA GLU A 36 -10.34 9.49 7.59
C GLU A 36 -9.04 9.59 8.41
N ILE A 37 -8.10 8.67 8.20
CA ILE A 37 -6.80 8.70 8.88
C ILE A 37 -6.01 9.94 8.45
N GLN A 38 -5.98 10.24 7.15
CA GLN A 38 -5.33 11.45 6.63
C GLN A 38 -5.98 12.71 7.19
N LEU A 39 -7.31 12.75 7.27
CA LEU A 39 -8.07 13.87 7.80
C LEU A 39 -7.70 14.11 9.28
N LYS A 40 -7.67 13.05 10.09
CA LYS A 40 -7.22 13.13 11.49
C LYS A 40 -5.81 13.70 11.60
N HIS A 41 -4.88 13.24 10.74
CA HIS A 41 -3.52 13.77 10.75
C HIS A 41 -3.45 15.23 10.29
N ALA A 42 -4.24 15.64 9.29
CA ALA A 42 -4.30 17.02 8.82
C ALA A 42 -4.88 17.97 9.89
N MET A 43 -5.89 17.51 10.65
CA MET A 43 -6.43 18.24 11.80
C MET A 43 -5.38 18.50 12.87
N LEU A 44 -4.55 17.49 13.20
CA LEU A 44 -3.46 17.65 14.17
C LEU A 44 -2.40 18.68 13.73
N ARG A 45 -2.18 18.83 12.42
CA ARG A 45 -1.24 19.82 11.86
C ARG A 45 -1.87 21.20 11.66
N GLY A 46 -3.19 21.34 11.81
CA GLY A 46 -3.89 22.60 11.56
C GLY A 46 -3.90 23.06 10.09
N ASN A 47 -3.64 22.17 9.14
CA ASN A 47 -3.59 22.52 7.71
C ASN A 47 -5.01 22.60 7.12
N LYS A 48 -5.64 23.78 7.22
CA LYS A 48 -7.04 24.00 6.80
C LYS A 48 -7.32 23.63 5.34
N HIS A 49 -6.38 23.88 4.42
CA HIS A 49 -6.57 23.56 3.02
C HIS A 49 -6.61 22.04 2.77
N GLU A 50 -5.69 21.31 3.40
CA GLU A 50 -5.65 19.86 3.33
C GLU A 50 -6.89 19.22 3.98
N ILE A 51 -7.33 19.75 5.13
CA ILE A 51 -8.56 19.32 5.81
C ILE A 51 -9.76 19.44 4.86
N GLN A 52 -9.98 20.61 4.27
CA GLN A 52 -11.10 20.84 3.36
C GLN A 52 -11.05 19.91 2.13
N GLY A 53 -9.86 19.69 1.57
CA GLY A 53 -9.67 18.75 0.46
C GLY A 53 -10.01 17.31 0.84
N LEU A 54 -9.60 16.87 2.03
CA LEU A 54 -9.86 15.52 2.55
C LEU A 54 -11.33 15.32 2.93
N GLU A 55 -12.01 16.34 3.46
CA GLU A 55 -13.45 16.32 3.72
C GLU A 55 -14.24 16.16 2.42
N ASN A 56 -13.89 16.92 1.38
CA ASN A 56 -14.49 16.75 0.06
C ASN A 56 -14.21 15.35 -0.51
N ALA A 57 -12.97 14.85 -0.42
CA ALA A 57 -12.64 13.51 -0.86
C ALA A 57 -13.43 12.43 -0.11
N LEU A 58 -13.66 12.61 1.20
CA LEU A 58 -14.47 11.72 2.02
C LEU A 58 -15.93 11.73 1.56
N HIS A 59 -16.49 12.92 1.32
CA HIS A 59 -17.86 13.08 0.81
C HIS A 59 -18.03 12.41 -0.57
N GLN A 60 -17.08 12.63 -1.49
CA GLN A 60 -17.08 11.97 -2.79
C GLN A 60 -16.97 10.45 -2.65
N ASN A 61 -16.15 9.94 -1.74
CA ASN A 61 -16.03 8.51 -1.51
C ASN A 61 -17.32 7.90 -0.97
N ILE A 62 -18.03 8.60 -0.08
CA ILE A 62 -19.30 8.10 0.50
C ILE A 62 -20.39 8.02 -0.57
N ASN A 63 -20.47 9.01 -1.46
CA ASN A 63 -21.57 9.10 -2.43
C ASN A 63 -21.29 8.40 -3.76
N ASN A 64 -20.04 8.37 -4.20
CA ASN A 64 -19.70 8.05 -5.59
C ASN A 64 -18.67 6.91 -5.73
N CYS A 65 -18.19 6.33 -4.63
CA CYS A 65 -17.23 5.23 -4.75
C CYS A 65 -17.95 3.93 -5.13
N ASP A 66 -17.58 3.40 -6.28
CA ASP A 66 -17.95 2.07 -6.75
C ASP A 66 -16.71 1.17 -6.80
N ASP A 67 -16.81 -0.06 -6.29
CA ASP A 67 -15.68 -0.98 -6.20
C ASP A 67 -15.22 -1.50 -7.56
N ALA A 68 -16.14 -1.65 -8.53
CA ALA A 68 -15.80 -2.08 -9.88
C ALA A 68 -15.05 -0.97 -10.62
N ASP A 69 -15.54 0.26 -10.54
CA ASP A 69 -14.86 1.44 -11.10
C ASP A 69 -13.50 1.67 -10.44
N LEU A 70 -13.41 1.51 -9.12
CA LEU A 70 -12.14 1.63 -8.40
C LEU A 70 -11.13 0.56 -8.86
N LYS A 71 -11.58 -0.68 -9.04
CA LYS A 71 -10.74 -1.77 -9.57
C LYS A 71 -10.32 -1.51 -11.01
N ALA A 72 -11.21 -1.00 -11.86
CA ALA A 72 -10.91 -0.64 -13.23
C ALA A 72 -9.84 0.48 -13.29
N GLN A 73 -10.00 1.54 -12.51
CA GLN A 73 -9.02 2.63 -12.41
C GLN A 73 -7.64 2.14 -11.96
N ARG A 74 -7.59 1.27 -10.93
CA ARG A 74 -6.34 0.68 -10.45
C ARG A 74 -5.71 -0.26 -11.47
N THR A 75 -6.51 -1.04 -12.20
CA THR A 75 -6.04 -1.92 -13.28
C THR A 75 -5.41 -1.10 -14.40
N GLN A 76 -6.07 -0.01 -14.81
CA GLN A 76 -5.53 0.92 -15.79
C GLN A 76 -4.20 1.52 -15.35
N LYS A 77 -4.08 1.92 -14.08
CA LYS A 77 -2.82 2.42 -13.50
C LYS A 77 -1.70 1.37 -13.55
N VAL A 78 -2.00 0.09 -13.28
CA VAL A 78 -1.02 -1.00 -13.42
C VAL A 78 -0.55 -1.13 -14.87
N LEU A 79 -1.48 -1.11 -15.84
CA LEU A 79 -1.14 -1.18 -17.27
C LEU A 79 -0.26 -0.02 -17.71
N GLU A 80 -0.56 1.20 -17.28
CA GLU A 80 0.25 2.39 -17.59
C GLU A 80 1.67 2.28 -17.02
N LYS A 81 1.81 1.84 -15.77
CA LYS A 81 3.13 1.62 -15.16
C LYS A 81 3.90 0.50 -15.85
N GLN A 82 3.23 -0.55 -16.29
CA GLN A 82 3.86 -1.63 -17.04
C GLN A 82 4.40 -1.14 -18.39
N ARG A 83 3.60 -0.38 -19.16
CA ARG A 83 4.05 0.25 -20.42
C ARG A 83 5.25 1.17 -20.18
N LYS A 84 5.26 1.93 -19.08
CA LYS A 84 6.40 2.79 -18.71
C LYS A 84 7.67 1.98 -18.46
N VAL A 85 7.58 0.85 -17.76
CA VAL A 85 8.72 -0.06 -17.54
C VAL A 85 9.25 -0.61 -18.87
N GLU A 86 8.36 -1.09 -19.76
CA GLU A 86 8.73 -1.60 -21.08
C GLU A 86 9.42 -0.52 -21.93
N LYS A 87 8.86 0.68 -21.99
CA LYS A 87 9.47 1.83 -22.67
C LYS A 87 10.87 2.14 -22.14
N LEU A 88 11.05 2.19 -20.82
CA LEU A 88 12.35 2.48 -20.21
C LEU A 88 13.38 1.37 -20.45
N LYS A 89 12.97 0.10 -20.56
CA LYS A 89 13.86 -1.00 -20.96
C LYS A 89 14.38 -0.82 -22.38
N VAL A 90 13.51 -0.49 -23.33
CA VAL A 90 13.90 -0.20 -24.72
C VAL A 90 14.83 1.00 -24.79
N GLU A 91 14.49 2.10 -24.11
CA GLU A 91 15.35 3.29 -24.05
C GLU A 91 16.72 2.97 -23.42
N LEU A 92 16.78 2.13 -22.39
CA LEU A 92 18.04 1.70 -21.79
C LEU A 92 18.89 0.89 -22.78
N GLN A 93 18.29 -0.05 -23.54
CA GLN A 93 19.00 -0.81 -24.58
C GLN A 93 19.59 0.10 -25.66
N GLN A 94 18.85 1.13 -26.08
CA GLN A 94 19.36 2.12 -27.03
C GLN A 94 20.56 2.90 -26.46
N GLN A 95 20.51 3.28 -25.18
CA GLN A 95 21.63 3.96 -24.54
C GLN A 95 22.85 3.06 -24.35
N LEU A 96 22.65 1.76 -24.06
CA LEU A 96 23.72 0.78 -24.01
C LEU A 96 24.45 0.66 -25.36
N ALA A 97 23.71 0.65 -26.47
CA ALA A 97 24.28 0.63 -27.82
C ALA A 97 25.05 1.93 -28.17
N GLN A 98 24.65 3.07 -27.60
CA GLN A 98 25.32 4.36 -27.81
C GLN A 98 26.57 4.56 -26.92
N GLY A 99 26.74 3.77 -25.85
CA GLY A 99 27.92 3.82 -24.98
C GLY A 99 28.00 5.02 -24.02
N ASP A 100 26.95 5.86 -23.92
CA ASP A 100 26.92 7.02 -23.02
C ASP A 100 26.63 6.58 -21.57
N GLN A 101 27.70 6.36 -20.79
CA GLN A 101 27.61 5.86 -19.41
C GLN A 101 26.72 6.74 -18.50
N SER A 102 26.75 8.07 -18.66
CA SER A 102 25.93 8.98 -17.85
C SER A 102 24.44 8.78 -18.13
N LYS A 103 24.07 8.66 -19.41
CA LYS A 103 22.68 8.40 -19.79
C LYS A 103 22.23 6.99 -19.41
N ILE A 104 23.11 5.98 -19.53
CA ILE A 104 22.84 4.60 -19.08
C ILE A 104 22.46 4.59 -17.60
N LEU A 105 23.28 5.19 -16.73
CA LEU A 105 23.01 5.26 -15.29
C LEU A 105 21.68 5.98 -14.98
N LYS A 106 21.42 7.11 -15.64
CA LYS A 106 20.14 7.83 -15.50
C LYS A 106 18.94 6.98 -15.91
N LYS A 107 19.06 6.18 -16.99
CA LYS A 107 17.98 5.28 -17.45
C LYS A 107 17.79 4.10 -16.51
N GLN A 108 18.85 3.51 -15.98
CA GLN A 108 18.75 2.45 -14.96
C GLN A 108 18.02 2.92 -13.71
N ASN A 109 18.37 4.09 -13.18
CA ASN A 109 17.70 4.68 -12.01
C ASN A 109 16.20 4.94 -12.29
N LYS A 110 15.87 5.47 -13.48
CA LYS A 110 14.47 5.67 -13.88
C LYS A 110 13.71 4.36 -14.03
N LEU A 111 14.36 3.32 -14.56
CA LEU A 111 13.78 1.99 -14.71
C LEU A 111 13.49 1.35 -13.36
N SER A 112 14.44 1.40 -12.42
CA SER A 112 14.27 0.93 -11.05
C SER A 112 13.09 1.63 -10.37
N LYS A 113 13.03 2.97 -10.43
CA LYS A 113 11.89 3.73 -9.89
C LYS A 113 10.56 3.34 -10.55
N ALA A 114 10.54 3.11 -11.86
CA ALA A 114 9.33 2.69 -12.55
C ALA A 114 8.88 1.27 -12.15
N GLN A 115 9.82 0.36 -11.86
CA GLN A 115 9.52 -0.97 -11.32
C GLN A 115 8.91 -0.89 -9.92
N ASP A 116 9.41 0.00 -9.06
CA ASP A 116 8.84 0.25 -7.74
C ASP A 116 7.43 0.85 -7.84
N GLU A 117 7.22 1.84 -8.71
CA GLU A 117 5.90 2.41 -8.99
C GLU A 117 4.91 1.35 -9.52
N LEU A 118 5.37 0.42 -10.37
CA LEU A 118 4.56 -0.70 -10.85
C LEU A 118 4.20 -1.66 -9.72
N LYS A 119 5.16 -2.01 -8.85
CA LYS A 119 4.92 -2.85 -7.68
C LYS A 119 3.89 -2.21 -6.74
N GLN A 120 4.02 -0.91 -6.48
CA GLN A 120 3.05 -0.16 -5.68
C GLN A 120 1.65 -0.17 -6.30
N ALA A 121 1.55 0.05 -7.62
CA ALA A 121 0.26 0.01 -8.32
C ALA A 121 -0.40 -1.39 -8.25
N ARG A 122 0.40 -2.47 -8.36
CA ARG A 122 -0.11 -3.85 -8.18
C ARG A 122 -0.60 -4.10 -6.76
N ASN A 123 0.14 -3.64 -5.75
CA ASN A 123 -0.31 -3.75 -4.36
C ASN A 123 -1.58 -2.93 -4.09
N GLU A 124 -1.74 -1.79 -4.76
CA GLU A 124 -2.94 -0.95 -4.66
C GLU A 124 -4.15 -1.59 -5.33
N LEU A 125 -3.96 -2.34 -6.43
CA LEU A 125 -5.01 -3.10 -7.10
C LEU A 125 -5.67 -4.14 -6.19
N GLU A 126 -4.88 -4.78 -5.32
CA GLU A 126 -5.35 -5.82 -4.39
C GLU A 126 -6.00 -5.28 -3.11
N ARG A 127 -6.07 -3.96 -2.97
CA ARG A 127 -6.37 -3.24 -1.73
C ARG A 127 -7.79 -2.68 -1.62
#